data_AF-A0A954M7V8-F1
#
_entry.id   AF-A0A954M7V8-F1
#
_cell.length_a   1.000
_cell.length_b   1.000
_cell.length_c   1.000
_cell.angle_alpha   90.00
_cell.angle_beta   90.00
_cell.angle_gamma   90.00
#
_symmetry.space_group_name_H-M   'P 1'
#
loop_
_entity.id
_entity.type
_entity.pdbx_description
1 polymer ?
#
loop_
_entity_poly.entity_id
_entity_poly.type
_entity_poly.pdbx_seq_one_letter_code
_entity_poly.pdbx_strand_id
1 'polypeptide(L)' 'MTAILGISAFYHDSAAALIVDGELVAAAQEERFSRKKHDERF' A
#
# COMPACT_ATOMS: atom_id res chain seq x y z
N MET A 1 -1.09 6.56 21.59
CA MET A 1 -0.62 6.64 20.20
C MET A 1 -0.22 5.25 19.76
N THR A 2 -1.09 4.61 19.00
CA THR A 2 -0.88 3.29 18.41
C THR A 2 -0.78 3.45 16.91
N ALA A 3 0.29 2.90 16.32
CA ALA A 3 0.48 2.87 14.88
C ALA A 3 0.42 1.42 14.39
N ILE A 4 -0.33 1.18 13.31
CA ILE A 4 -0.47 -0.13 12.66
C ILE A 4 -0.01 0.02 11.22
N LEU A 5 0.95 -0.81 10.82
CA LEU A 5 1.37 -0.94 9.42
C LEU A 5 0.72 -2.21 8.84
N GLY A 6 -0.27 -2.01 7.98
CA GLY A 6 -0.86 -3.08 7.17
C GLY A 6 -0.03 -3.33 5.93
N ILE A 7 0.28 -4.59 5.64
CA ILE A 7 1.03 -5.01 4.45
C ILE A 7 0.18 -6.02 3.67
N SER A 8 -0.01 -5.76 2.38
CA SER A 8 -0.50 -6.72 1.40
C SER A 8 0.67 -7.11 0.50
N ALA A 9 1.01 -8.39 0.50
CA ALA A 9 2.11 -8.94 -0.29
C ALA A 9 1.77 -10.36 -0.77
N PHE A 10 2.50 -10.83 -1.79
CA PHE A 10 2.39 -12.19 -2.35
C PHE A 10 1.07 -12.50 -3.08
N TYR A 11 0.27 -11.48 -3.43
CA TYR A 11 -0.93 -11.60 -4.26
C TYR A 11 -1.27 -10.22 -4.87
N HIS A 12 -1.17 -10.11 -6.20
CA HIS A 12 -1.21 -8.84 -6.97
C HIS A 12 -0.13 -7.83 -6.53
N ASP A 13 -0.22 -6.60 -7.07
CA ASP A 13 0.63 -5.47 -6.67
C ASP A 13 0.76 -5.38 -5.15
N SER A 14 2.00 -5.22 -4.66
CA SER A 14 2.22 -5.01 -3.24
C SER A 14 1.58 -3.69 -2.78
N ALA A 15 1.08 -3.66 -1.55
CA ALA A 15 0.49 -2.46 -0.97
C ALA A 15 0.74 -2.34 0.53
N ALA A 16 0.71 -1.11 1.02
CA ALA A 16 0.84 -0.81 2.45
C ALA A 16 -0.11 0.31 2.87
N ALA A 17 -0.60 0.22 4.11
CA ALA A 17 -1.41 1.26 4.75
C ALA A 17 -0.92 1.54 6.17
N LEU A 18 -0.85 2.81 6.55
CA LEU A 18 -0.50 3.27 7.88
C LEU A 18 -1.76 3.83 8.57
N ILE A 19 -2.15 3.18 9.66
CA ILE A 19 -3.24 3.61 10.54
C ILE A 19 -2.62 4.16 11.82
N VAL A 20 -3.06 5.32 12.29
CA VAL A 20 -2.67 5.90 13.58
C VAL A 20 -3.92 6.22 14.38
N ASP A 21 -4.02 5.63 15.57
CA ASP A 21 -5.15 5.82 16.50
C ASP A 21 -6.54 5.63 15.83
N GLY A 22 -6.62 4.68 14.89
CA GLY A 22 -7.85 4.33 14.17
C GLY A 22 -8.05 5.05 12.83
N GLU A 23 -7.23 6.07 12.54
CA GLU A 23 -7.35 6.89 11.33
C GLU A 23 -6.34 6.50 10.24
N LEU A 24 -6.77 6.52 8.98
CA LEU A 24 -5.88 6.28 7.83
C LEU A 24 -5.03 7.53 7.56
N VAL A 25 -3.73 7.40 7.76
CA VAL A 25 -2.77 8.50 7.56
C VAL A 25 -2.08 8.41 6.20
N ALA A 26 -1.77 7.19 5.74
CA ALA A 26 -1.15 6.98 4.44
C ALA A 26 -1.54 5.62 3.85
N ALA A 27 -1.57 5.54 2.52
CA ALA A 27 -1.71 4.30 1.77
C ALA A 27 -0.89 4.38 0.47
N ALA A 28 -0.30 3.27 0.06
CA ALA A 28 0.43 3.15 -1.19
C ALA A 28 0.21 1.77 -1.83
N GLN A 29 0.17 1.74 -3.16
CA GLN A 29 0.08 0.53 -3.99
C GLN A 29 1.16 0.60 -5.07
N GLU A 30 1.81 -0.51 -5.35
CA GLU A 30 3.00 -0.61 -6.18
C GLU A 30 2.83 -0.04 -7.60
N GLU A 31 1.76 -0.42 -8.32
CA GLU A 31 1.46 0.09 -9.67
C GLU A 31 1.29 1.63 -9.72
N ARG A 32 0.85 2.26 -8.61
CA ARG A 32 0.69 3.73 -8.56
C ARG A 32 2.02 4.46 -8.68
N PHE A 33 3.15 3.80 -8.38
CA PHE A 33 4.47 4.41 -8.52
C PHE A 33 4.93 4.52 -9.96
N SER A 34 4.55 3.57 -10.83
CA SER A 34 4.89 3.65 -12.26
C SER A 34 3.95 4.54 -13.05
N ARG A 35 2.72 4.73 -12.55
CA ARG A 35 1.62 5.41 -13.24
C ARG A 35 1.28 4.77 -14.59
N LYS A 36 1.63 3.50 -14.77
CA LYS A 36 1.27 2.69 -15.93
C LYS A 36 0.27 1.65 -15.46
N LYS A 37 -0.90 1.60 -16.10
CA LYS A 37 -1.90 0.57 -15.83
C LYS A 37 -1.39 -0.77 -16.36
N HIS A 38 -1.50 -1.82 -15.55
CA HIS A 38 -0.97 -3.16 -15.79
C HIS A 38 0.53 -3.15 -16.08
N ASP A 39 1.30 -2.48 -15.23
CA ASP A 39 2.76 -2.49 -15.36
C ASP A 39 3.30 -3.89 -15.11
N GLU A 40 3.84 -4.53 -16.14
CA GLU A 40 4.38 -5.89 -16.11
C GLU A 40 5.49 -6.13 -15.07
N ARG A 41 6.02 -5.07 -14.47
CA ARG A 41 7.01 -5.12 -13.41
C ARG A 41 6.43 -5.50 -12.05
N PHE A 42 5.11 -5.45 -11.88
CA PHE A 42 4.38 -5.68 -10.62
C PHE A 42 3.26 -6.72 -10.79
#